data_AF-A0A960VEL8-F1
#
_entry.id   AF-A0A960VEL8-F1
#
_cell.length_a   1.000
_cell.length_b   1.000
_cell.length_c   1.000
_cell.angle_alpha   90.00
_cell.angle_beta   90.00
_cell.angle_gamma   90.00
#
_symmetry.space_group_name_H-M   'P 1'
#
loop_
_entity.id
_entity.type
_entity.pdbx_description
1 polymer ?
#
loop_
_entity_poly.entity_id
_entity_poly.type
_entity_poly.pdbx_seq_one_letter_code
_entity_poly.pdbx_strand_id
1 'polypeptide(L)'
;MGYTFYSSGMAAGTELVLSWIIVKGVLAAAGAIIALAHPLSVILAGVIAPIGNFNPILKPGWVAALVESWLRKPTVQDFEHIGEDSEHFTGYWKNRVIRIFLVLLLPQIGSSIGTFVVTIKGVQNLFQ
;
A
#
# COMPACT_ATOMS: atom_id res chain seq x y z
N MET A 1 19.71 7.27 -0.38
CA MET A 1 19.13 8.63 -0.34
C MET A 1 20.18 9.71 -0.07
N GLY A 2 21.11 9.58 0.89
CA GLY A 2 22.17 10.59 1.08
C GLY A 2 23.18 10.71 -0.09
N TYR A 3 23.49 9.60 -0.76
CA TYR A 3 24.50 9.59 -1.82
C TYR A 3 24.03 10.27 -3.13
N THR A 4 22.72 10.21 -3.44
CA THR A 4 22.12 10.85 -4.62
C THR A 4 21.97 12.36 -4.47
N PHE A 5 21.75 12.86 -3.25
CA PHE A 5 21.74 14.30 -2.98
C PHE A 5 23.13 14.93 -3.06
N TYR A 6 24.18 14.16 -2.78
CA TYR A 6 25.54 14.68 -2.79
C TYR A 6 26.17 14.71 -4.18
N SER A 7 25.81 13.79 -5.09
CA SER A 7 26.49 13.65 -6.40
C SER A 7 25.83 14.34 -7.59
N SER A 8 24.52 14.67 -7.55
CA SER A 8 23.74 14.94 -8.79
C SER A 8 22.98 16.28 -8.87
N GLY A 9 23.16 17.20 -7.91
CA GLY A 9 22.49 18.51 -7.91
C GLY A 9 21.00 18.46 -7.51
N MET A 10 20.47 19.60 -7.04
CA MET A 10 19.10 19.71 -6.48
C MET A 10 18.00 19.16 -7.42
N ALA A 11 18.17 19.27 -8.73
CA ALA A 11 17.19 18.79 -9.71
C ALA A 11 17.04 17.25 -9.72
N ALA A 12 18.14 16.50 -9.72
CA ALA A 12 18.11 15.04 -9.72
C ALA A 12 17.54 14.46 -8.41
N GLY A 13 17.79 15.14 -7.29
CA GLY A 13 17.18 14.79 -6.00
C GLY A 13 15.65 14.92 -6.01
N THR A 14 15.12 15.97 -6.64
CA THR A 14 13.67 16.20 -6.72
C THR A 14 12.95 15.18 -7.60
N GLU A 15 13.52 14.82 -8.76
CA GLU A 15 12.92 13.81 -9.64
C GLU A 15 12.87 12.42 -8.98
N LEU A 16 13.88 12.09 -8.17
CA LEU A 16 13.96 10.81 -7.48
C LEU A 16 12.91 10.71 -6.36
N VAL A 17 12.68 11.81 -5.62
CA VAL A 17 11.61 11.89 -4.60
C VAL A 17 10.23 11.82 -5.26
N LEU A 18 10.00 12.54 -6.36
CA LEU A 18 8.73 12.51 -7.10
C LEU A 18 8.44 11.12 -7.66
N SER A 19 9.42 10.49 -8.31
CA SER A 19 9.29 9.12 -8.83
C SER A 19 8.98 8.13 -7.71
N TRP A 20 9.59 8.29 -6.55
CA TRP A 20 9.35 7.43 -5.40
C TRP A 20 7.94 7.59 -4.83
N ILE A 21 7.44 8.82 -4.70
CA ILE A 21 6.06 9.11 -4.27
C ILE A 21 5.05 8.51 -5.26
N ILE A 22 5.24 8.75 -6.56
CA ILE A 22 4.32 8.28 -7.60
C ILE A 22 4.30 6.75 -7.64
N VAL A 23 5.45 6.09 -7.71
CA VAL A 23 5.50 4.62 -7.83
C VAL A 23 4.94 3.96 -6.57
N LYS A 24 5.30 4.42 -5.37
CA LYS A 24 4.77 3.83 -4.13
C LYS A 24 3.28 4.10 -3.93
N GLY A 25 2.81 5.30 -4.25
CA GLY A 25 1.40 5.67 -4.17
C GLY A 25 0.55 4.84 -5.13
N VAL A 26 0.97 4.71 -6.39
CA VAL A 26 0.24 3.94 -7.40
C VAL A 26 0.23 2.45 -7.07
N LEU A 27 1.36 1.86 -6.64
CA LEU A 27 1.40 0.42 -6.31
C LEU A 27 0.62 0.09 -5.03
N ALA A 28 0.60 1.00 -4.04
CA ALA A 28 -0.23 0.85 -2.85
C ALA A 28 -1.72 0.94 -3.20
N ALA A 29 -2.11 1.92 -4.03
CA ALA A 29 -3.47 2.05 -4.53
C ALA A 29 -3.90 0.83 -5.36
N ALA A 30 -3.01 0.30 -6.22
CA ALA A 30 -3.26 -0.93 -6.97
C ALA A 30 -3.50 -2.13 -6.03
N GLY A 31 -2.71 -2.28 -4.97
CA GLY A 31 -2.92 -3.29 -3.94
C GLY A 31 -4.28 -3.16 -3.25
N ALA A 32 -4.72 -1.93 -2.95
CA ALA A 32 -6.04 -1.68 -2.36
C ALA A 32 -7.18 -1.96 -3.36
N ILE A 33 -6.99 -1.71 -4.65
CA ILE A 33 -7.96 -2.04 -5.70
C ILE A 33 -8.11 -3.55 -5.83
N ILE A 34 -7.01 -4.30 -5.80
CA ILE A 34 -7.03 -5.78 -5.83
C ILE A 34 -7.76 -6.35 -4.60
N ALA A 35 -7.65 -5.68 -3.45
CA ALA A 35 -8.39 -6.04 -2.25
C ALA A 35 -9.91 -5.73 -2.34
N LEU A 36 -10.38 -5.11 -3.43
CA LEU A 36 -11.74 -4.58 -3.58
C LEU A 36 -12.14 -3.67 -2.40
N ALA A 37 -11.17 -2.87 -1.95
CA ALA A 37 -11.36 -1.87 -0.91
C ALA A 37 -12.35 -0.80 -1.38
N HIS A 38 -13.00 -0.14 -0.42
CA HIS A 38 -13.82 1.03 -0.72
C HIS A 38 -12.97 2.11 -1.41
N PRO A 39 -13.52 2.90 -2.36
CA PRO A 39 -12.76 3.95 -3.05
C PRO A 39 -12.04 4.93 -2.10
N LEU A 40 -12.64 5.21 -0.95
CA LEU A 40 -12.02 6.02 0.11
C LEU A 40 -10.75 5.36 0.67
N SER A 41 -10.78 4.05 0.94
CA SER A 41 -9.65 3.28 1.44
C SER A 41 -8.50 3.23 0.41
N VAL A 42 -8.83 3.17 -0.89
CA VAL A 42 -7.84 3.24 -1.99
C VAL A 42 -7.12 4.59 -2.02
N ILE A 43 -7.87 5.68 -1.94
CA ILE A 43 -7.32 7.04 -1.93
C ILE A 43 -6.41 7.23 -0.71
N LEU A 44 -6.87 6.79 0.47
CA LEU A 44 -6.10 6.86 1.70
C LEU A 44 -4.81 6.04 1.63
N ALA A 45 -4.86 4.81 1.09
CA ALA A 45 -3.67 4.00 0.89
C ALA A 45 -2.64 4.72 0.01
N GLY A 46 -3.08 5.39 -1.06
CA GLY A 46 -2.21 6.16 -1.95
C GLY A 46 -1.58 7.38 -1.27
N VAL A 47 -2.35 8.14 -0.50
CA VAL A 47 -1.87 9.36 0.20
C VAL A 47 -0.97 9.03 1.38
N ILE A 48 -1.26 7.95 2.12
CA ILE A 48 -0.48 7.53 3.28
C ILE A 48 0.81 6.82 2.86
N ALA A 49 0.88 6.20 1.68
CA ALA A 49 2.08 5.49 1.20
C ALA A 49 3.39 6.31 1.26
N PRO A 50 3.43 7.59 0.82
CA PRO A 50 4.61 8.43 0.98
C PRO A 50 4.85 8.88 2.43
N ILE A 51 3.78 9.07 3.22
CA ILE A 51 3.86 9.52 4.63
C ILE A 51 4.35 8.40 5.55
N GLY A 52 4.01 7.15 5.26
CA GLY A 52 4.37 5.98 6.07
C GLY A 52 5.88 5.69 6.14
N ASN A 53 6.71 6.43 5.40
CA ASN A 53 8.16 6.41 5.55
C ASN A 53 8.65 7.11 6.83
N PHE A 54 7.90 8.10 7.30
CA PHE A 54 8.25 8.90 8.48
C PHE A 54 7.82 8.23 9.78
N ASN A 55 6.79 7.41 9.74
CA ASN A 55 6.29 6.69 10.90
C ASN A 55 5.93 5.24 10.54
N PRO A 56 6.68 4.24 11.07
CA PRO A 56 6.45 2.83 10.77
C PRO A 56 5.08 2.30 11.24
N ILE A 57 4.39 3.03 12.13
CA ILE A 57 3.03 2.73 12.58
C ILE A 57 1.99 3.17 11.54
N LEU A 58 2.22 4.30 10.86
CA LEU A 58 1.29 4.87 9.88
C LEU A 58 1.52 4.29 8.48
N LYS A 59 1.34 2.98 8.38
CA LYS A 59 1.43 2.25 7.13
C LYS A 59 0.14 2.40 6.31
N PRO A 60 0.22 2.52 4.97
CA PRO A 60 -0.97 2.72 4.13
C PRO A 60 -2.02 1.61 4.28
N GLY A 61 -1.59 0.37 4.49
CA GLY A 61 -2.51 -0.74 4.76
C GLY A 61 -3.27 -0.62 6.08
N TRP A 62 -2.63 -0.11 7.14
CA TRP A 62 -3.29 0.05 8.44
C TRP A 62 -4.35 1.15 8.42
N VAL A 63 -4.02 2.30 7.82
CA VAL A 63 -4.99 3.40 7.68
C VAL A 63 -6.15 2.99 6.77
N ALA A 64 -5.86 2.34 5.65
CA ALA A 64 -6.88 1.85 4.72
C ALA A 64 -7.77 0.78 5.39
N ALA A 65 -7.20 -0.16 6.15
CA ALA A 65 -7.97 -1.19 6.84
C ALA A 65 -8.83 -0.63 7.98
N LEU A 66 -8.32 0.37 8.72
CA LEU A 66 -9.10 1.08 9.73
C LEU A 66 -10.30 1.78 9.09
N VAL A 67 -10.10 2.55 8.02
CA VAL A 67 -11.21 3.22 7.33
C VAL A 67 -12.17 2.22 6.70
N GLU A 68 -11.66 1.14 6.11
CA GLU A 68 -12.49 0.05 5.57
C GLU A 68 -13.35 -0.58 6.68
N SER A 69 -12.79 -0.87 7.86
CA SER A 69 -13.55 -1.42 8.99
C SER A 69 -14.59 -0.46 9.55
N TRP A 70 -14.35 0.84 9.47
CA TRP A 70 -15.32 1.85 9.88
C TRP A 70 -16.48 1.97 8.88
N LEU A 71 -16.18 1.92 7.58
CA LEU A 71 -17.18 1.99 6.49
C LEU A 71 -17.97 0.68 6.38
N ARG A 72 -17.30 -0.47 6.51
CA ARG A 72 -17.86 -1.81 6.48
C ARG A 72 -17.65 -2.48 7.84
N LYS A 73 -18.44 -2.05 8.82
CA LYS A 73 -18.42 -2.62 10.17
C LYS A 73 -18.55 -4.16 10.10
N PRO A 74 -17.53 -4.92 10.55
CA PRO A 74 -17.60 -6.37 10.60
C PRO A 74 -18.58 -6.79 11.70
N THR A 75 -19.42 -7.78 11.43
CA THR A 75 -20.34 -8.34 12.43
C THR A 75 -19.73 -9.57 13.10
N VAL A 76 -20.25 -9.95 14.26
CA VAL A 76 -19.78 -11.17 14.97
C VAL A 76 -19.99 -12.42 14.13
N GLN A 77 -21.08 -12.48 13.36
CA GLN A 77 -21.32 -13.56 12.40
C GLN A 77 -20.22 -13.65 11.32
N ASP A 78 -19.65 -12.53 10.87
CA ASP A 78 -18.55 -12.56 9.90
C ASP A 78 -17.31 -13.25 10.48
N PHE A 79 -17.11 -13.25 11.82
CA PHE A 79 -16.01 -13.94 12.48
C PHE A 79 -16.23 -15.45 12.60
N GLU A 80 -17.46 -15.89 12.83
CA GLU A 80 -17.81 -17.31 12.91
C GLU A 80 -17.66 -18.00 11.54
N HIS A 81 -18.03 -17.32 10.46
CA HIS A 81 -17.94 -17.86 9.11
C HIS A 81 -16.53 -17.75 8.47
N ILE A 82 -15.51 -17.22 9.18
CA ILE A 82 -14.14 -17.09 8.63
C ILE A 82 -13.58 -18.44 8.18
N GLY A 83 -13.82 -19.49 8.97
CA GLY A 83 -13.31 -20.83 8.67
C GLY A 83 -13.86 -21.38 7.36
N GLU A 84 -15.19 -21.30 7.19
CA GLU A 84 -15.91 -21.78 6.02
C GLU A 84 -15.64 -20.90 4.78
N ASP A 85 -15.60 -19.58 4.95
CA ASP A 85 -15.34 -18.63 3.87
C ASP A 85 -13.87 -18.65 3.39
N SER A 86 -12.94 -19.20 4.19
CA SER A 86 -11.53 -19.37 3.81
C SER A 86 -11.29 -20.55 2.87
N GLU A 87 -12.25 -21.48 2.74
CA GLU A 87 -12.11 -22.65 1.88
C GLU A 87 -12.24 -22.32 0.38
N HIS A 88 -12.87 -21.19 0.06
CA HIS A 88 -13.11 -20.75 -1.31
C HIS A 88 -12.35 -19.45 -1.60
N PHE A 89 -11.56 -19.44 -2.68
CA PHE A 89 -10.82 -18.24 -3.13
C PHE A 89 -11.74 -17.01 -3.32
N THR A 90 -13.00 -17.20 -3.71
CA THR A 90 -13.98 -16.11 -3.82
C THR A 90 -14.56 -15.66 -2.47
N GLY A 91 -14.48 -16.50 -1.43
CA GLY A 91 -14.94 -16.20 -0.08
C GLY A 91 -14.11 -15.12 0.62
N TYR A 92 -12.82 -15.02 0.27
CA TYR A 92 -11.93 -13.97 0.78
C TYR A 92 -12.44 -12.55 0.50
N TRP A 93 -13.05 -12.33 -0.65
CA TRP A 93 -13.68 -11.05 -0.96
C TRP A 93 -15.10 -10.96 -0.43
N LYS A 94 -15.82 -12.07 -0.21
CA LYS A 94 -17.21 -12.04 0.24
C LYS A 94 -17.34 -11.68 1.71
N ASN A 95 -16.43 -12.19 2.56
CA ASN A 95 -16.41 -11.92 3.99
C ASN A 95 -15.76 -10.55 4.30
N ARG A 96 -16.44 -9.73 5.11
CA ARG A 96 -15.98 -8.36 5.45
C ARG A 96 -14.68 -8.38 6.24
N VAL A 97 -14.50 -9.34 7.16
CA VAL A 97 -13.31 -9.46 8.00
C VAL A 97 -12.10 -9.82 7.14
N ILE A 98 -12.23 -10.87 6.31
CA ILE A 98 -11.16 -11.31 5.43
C ILE A 98 -10.78 -10.20 4.44
N ARG A 99 -11.78 -9.47 3.91
CA ARG A 99 -11.53 -8.31 3.05
C ARG A 99 -10.74 -7.21 3.77
N ILE A 100 -11.04 -6.88 5.03
CA ILE A 100 -10.26 -5.89 5.80
C ILE A 100 -8.81 -6.36 5.97
N PHE A 101 -8.58 -7.64 6.20
CA PHE A 101 -7.22 -8.22 6.24
C PHE A 101 -6.50 -8.12 4.89
N LEU A 102 -7.19 -8.37 3.78
CA LEU A 102 -6.64 -8.18 2.43
C LEU A 102 -6.25 -6.71 2.20
N VAL A 103 -7.10 -5.76 2.59
CA VAL A 103 -6.83 -4.31 2.52
C VAL A 103 -5.65 -3.92 3.41
N LEU A 104 -5.40 -4.63 4.50
CA LEU A 104 -4.25 -4.40 5.37
C LEU A 104 -2.94 -4.89 4.73
N LEU A 105 -2.95 -6.04 4.07
CA LEU A 105 -1.74 -6.72 3.59
C LEU A 105 -1.34 -6.33 2.16
N LEU A 106 -2.29 -6.28 1.22
CA LEU A 106 -1.99 -6.06 -0.20
C LEU A 106 -1.31 -4.73 -0.49
N PRO A 107 -1.74 -3.58 0.06
CA PRO A 107 -1.08 -2.29 -0.17
C PRO A 107 0.36 -2.28 0.37
N GLN A 108 0.64 -3.03 1.43
CA GLN A 108 1.98 -3.13 2.02
C GLN A 108 2.94 -3.91 1.12
N ILE A 109 2.44 -5.02 0.55
CA ILE A 109 3.19 -5.81 -0.43
C ILE A 109 3.45 -4.97 -1.69
N GLY A 110 2.43 -4.28 -2.21
CA GLY A 110 2.57 -3.36 -3.34
C GLY A 110 3.59 -2.25 -3.06
N SER A 111 3.49 -1.56 -1.93
CA SER A 111 4.44 -0.50 -1.54
C SER A 111 5.89 -1.01 -1.40
N SER A 112 6.07 -2.23 -0.89
CA SER A 112 7.37 -2.86 -0.75
C SER A 112 7.98 -3.18 -2.12
N ILE A 113 7.21 -3.78 -3.03
CA ILE A 113 7.63 -4.05 -4.41
C ILE A 113 7.97 -2.75 -5.14
N GLY A 114 7.17 -1.69 -4.98
CA GLY A 114 7.44 -0.38 -5.59
C GLY A 114 8.77 0.22 -5.12
N THR A 115 9.13 0.01 -3.86
CA THR A 115 10.42 0.43 -3.31
C THR A 115 11.59 -0.30 -3.98
N PHE A 116 11.47 -1.62 -4.22
CA PHE A 116 12.48 -2.38 -4.95
C PHE A 116 12.66 -1.88 -6.39
N VAL A 117 11.55 -1.64 -7.11
CA VAL A 117 11.60 -1.15 -8.51
C VAL A 117 12.26 0.23 -8.59
N VAL A 118 11.91 1.16 -7.70
CA VAL A 118 12.51 2.51 -7.69
C VAL A 118 13.99 2.45 -7.32
N THR A 119 14.36 1.58 -6.38
CA THR A 119 15.77 1.42 -5.98
C THR A 119 16.61 0.90 -7.14
N ILE A 120 16.13 -0.10 -7.87
CA ILE A 120 16.85 -0.65 -9.04
C ILE A 120 17.00 0.42 -10.13
N LYS A 121 15.92 1.16 -10.46
CA LYS A 121 15.99 2.24 -11.45
C LYS A 121 16.91 3.39 -11.02
N GLY A 122 16.87 3.78 -9.75
CA GLY A 122 17.73 4.84 -9.21
C GLY A 122 19.21 4.45 -9.23
N VAL A 123 19.53 3.17 -9.03
CA VAL A 123 20.90 2.65 -9.17
C VAL A 123 21.36 2.70 -10.63
N GLN A 124 20.51 2.34 -11.59
CA GLN A 124 20.88 2.39 -13.01
C GLN A 124 21.14 3.82 -13.51
N ASN A 125 20.38 4.81 -13.04
CA ASN A 125 20.58 6.22 -13.38
C ASN A 125 21.87 6.83 -12.79
N LEU A 126 22.50 6.17 -11.81
CA LEU A 126 23.78 6.60 -11.23
C LEU A 126 25.00 6.04 -11.98
N PHE A 127 24.81 5.04 -12.85
CA PHE A 127 25.86 4.39 -13.63
C PHE A 127 25.84 4.77 -15.12
N GLN A 128 25.05 5.78 -15.50
CA GLN A 128 25.11 6.48 -16.78
C GLN A 128 25.58 7.92 -16.56
#